data_AF-A0A7Z9VF91-F1
#
_entry.id   AF-A0A7Z9VF91-F1
#
_cell.length_a   1.000
_cell.length_b   1.000
_cell.length_c   1.000
_cell.angle_alpha   90.00
_cell.angle_beta   90.00
_cell.angle_gamma   90.00
#
_symmetry.space_group_name_H-M   'P 1'
#
loop_
_entity.id
_entity.type
_entity.pdbx_description
1 polymer ?
#
loop_
_entity_poly.entity_id
_entity_poly.type
_entity_poly.pdbx_seq_one_letter_code
_entity_poly.pdbx_strand_id
1 'polypeptide(L)'
;GEPIKADDGDLTARILSSGNTHRALPLTGALCCATGARIEGTVIHRHTRPKPEDADIQIMQPSGIIPVACTVTKSAEGWIAEQAGVYRTQRRLFEGRVLIPGS
;
A
#
# COMPACT_ATOMS: atom_id res chain seq x y z
N GLY A 1 4.07 -7.33 20.18
CA GLY A 1 4.56 -6.97 18.84
C GLY A 1 5.52 -5.82 18.99
N GLU A 2 6.36 -5.58 17.99
CA GLU A 2 7.26 -4.42 17.99
C GLU A 2 6.45 -3.11 17.90
N PRO A 3 6.75 -2.10 18.73
CA PRO A 3 6.09 -0.81 18.64
C PRO A 3 6.55 -0.05 17.38
N ILE A 4 5.60 0.58 16.68
CA ILE A 4 5.89 1.50 15.57
C ILE A 4 5.70 2.92 16.10
N LYS A 5 6.75 3.72 16.04
CA LYS A 5 6.75 5.14 16.40
C LYS A 5 6.20 5.95 15.24
N ALA A 6 5.69 7.15 15.55
CA ALA A 6 5.14 8.04 14.52
C ALA A 6 6.15 8.35 13.42
N ASP A 7 7.44 8.46 13.75
CA ASP A 7 8.52 8.82 12.82
C ASP A 7 9.03 7.63 11.98
N ASP A 8 8.52 6.42 12.21
CA ASP A 8 8.92 5.25 11.44
C ASP A 8 8.21 5.17 10.08
N GLY A 9 7.20 6.02 9.83
CA GLY A 9 6.51 6.06 8.55
C GLY A 9 5.82 7.38 8.22
N ASP A 10 5.25 7.43 7.02
CA ASP A 10 4.72 8.65 6.42
C ASP A 10 3.19 8.73 6.55
N LEU A 11 2.50 7.59 6.58
CA LEU A 11 1.04 7.50 6.63
C LEU A 11 0.64 6.27 7.47
N THR A 12 -0.31 6.41 8.39
CA THR A 12 -0.94 5.25 9.04
C THR A 12 -2.24 4.90 8.33
N ALA A 13 -2.39 3.64 7.92
CA ALA A 13 -3.58 3.18 7.23
C ALA A 13 -4.13 1.88 7.83
N ARG A 14 -5.46 1.76 7.78
CA ARG A 14 -6.23 0.55 8.15
C ARG A 14 -7.29 0.34 7.09
N ILE A 15 -7.40 -0.87 6.57
CA ILE A 15 -8.35 -1.22 5.51
C ILE A 15 -9.31 -2.29 6.02
N LEU A 16 -10.60 -2.06 5.79
CA LEU A 16 -11.66 -3.02 6.02
C LEU A 16 -11.93 -3.79 4.73
N SER A 17 -12.06 -5.11 4.81
CA SER A 17 -12.48 -5.97 3.71
C SER A 17 -13.34 -7.10 4.25
N SER A 18 -14.47 -7.38 3.59
CA SER A 18 -15.44 -8.40 4.03
C SER A 18 -15.81 -8.26 5.52
N GLY A 19 -16.06 -7.03 5.97
CA GLY A 19 -16.45 -6.70 7.34
C GLY A 19 -15.33 -6.74 8.38
N ASN A 20 -14.10 -7.10 8.01
CA ASN A 20 -12.99 -7.28 8.94
C ASN A 20 -11.84 -6.31 8.66
N THR A 21 -11.14 -5.89 9.72
CA THR A 21 -9.88 -5.16 9.55
C THR A 21 -8.81 -6.11 9.04
N HIS A 22 -8.18 -5.75 7.94
CA HIS A 22 -7.13 -6.56 7.36
C HIS A 22 -5.87 -6.52 8.25
N ARG A 23 -5.26 -7.67 8.53
CA ARG A 23 -4.06 -7.77 9.39
C ARG A 23 -2.84 -7.07 8.78
N ALA A 24 -2.69 -7.15 7.46
CA ALA A 24 -1.73 -6.41 6.65
C ALA A 24 -2.43 -5.82 5.43
N LEU A 25 -2.27 -4.54 5.10
CA LEU A 25 -2.96 -3.89 3.99
C LEU A 25 -2.94 -4.73 2.67
N PRO A 26 -4.10 -4.92 2.01
CA PRO A 26 -4.14 -5.43 0.65
C PRO A 26 -3.29 -4.54 -0.26
N LEU A 27 -2.55 -5.17 -1.17
CA LEU A 27 -1.55 -4.45 -1.95
C LEU A 27 -2.17 -3.36 -2.83
N THR A 28 -3.32 -3.63 -3.45
CA THR A 28 -4.06 -2.64 -4.24
C THR A 28 -4.46 -1.42 -3.40
N GLY A 29 -4.79 -1.63 -2.13
CA GLY A 29 -5.06 -0.55 -1.17
C GLY A 29 -3.81 0.25 -0.82
N ALA A 30 -2.68 -0.42 -0.58
CA ALA A 30 -1.41 0.25 -0.33
C ALA A 30 -0.94 1.09 -1.53
N LEU A 31 -1.04 0.57 -2.75
CA LEU A 31 -0.74 1.29 -3.99
C LEU A 31 -1.65 2.52 -4.14
N CYS A 32 -2.96 2.35 -3.95
CA CYS A 32 -3.92 3.46 -3.98
C CYS A 32 -3.59 4.55 -2.94
N CYS A 33 -3.23 4.15 -1.72
CA CYS A 33 -2.80 5.10 -0.69
C CYS A 33 -1.54 5.86 -1.09
N ALA A 34 -0.52 5.18 -1.60
CA ALA A 34 0.71 5.83 -2.05
C ALA A 34 0.46 6.79 -3.22
N THR A 35 -0.34 6.39 -4.21
CA THR A 35 -0.74 7.26 -5.32
C THR A 35 -1.51 8.48 -4.81
N GLY A 36 -2.49 8.28 -3.92
CA GLY A 36 -3.25 9.38 -3.32
C GLY A 36 -2.36 10.34 -2.51
N ALA A 37 -1.33 9.83 -1.84
CA ALA A 37 -0.35 10.63 -1.12
C ALA A 37 0.46 11.57 -2.03
N ARG A 38 0.60 11.25 -3.33
CA ARG A 38 1.28 12.07 -4.33
C ARG A 38 0.35 13.06 -5.05
N ILE A 39 -0.96 12.93 -4.88
CA ILE A 39 -1.95 13.82 -5.50
C ILE A 39 -2.31 14.91 -4.49
N GLU A 40 -1.85 16.14 -4.76
CA GLU A 40 -2.14 17.29 -3.92
C GLU A 40 -3.65 17.48 -3.72
N GLY A 41 -4.05 17.72 -2.47
CA GLY A 41 -5.44 18.01 -2.10
C GLY A 41 -6.29 16.78 -1.76
N THR A 42 -5.83 15.55 -2.03
CA THR A 42 -6.53 14.36 -1.52
C THR A 42 -6.50 14.32 0.01
N VAL A 43 -7.44 13.59 0.62
CA VAL A 43 -7.41 13.35 2.06
C VAL A 43 -6.12 12.65 2.48
N ILE A 44 -5.60 11.75 1.64
CA ILE A 44 -4.39 11.00 1.93
C ILE A 44 -3.18 11.93 1.93
N HIS A 45 -3.00 12.75 0.89
CA HIS A 45 -1.92 13.75 0.81
C HIS A 45 -1.89 14.66 2.05
N ARG A 46 -3.06 15.12 2.53
CA ARG A 46 -3.14 15.98 3.72
C ARG A 46 -2.69 15.30 5.03
N HIS A 47 -2.69 13.97 5.07
CA HIS A 47 -2.32 13.19 6.26
C HIS A 47 -1.03 12.39 6.07
N THR A 48 -0.36 12.53 4.92
CA THR A 48 0.92 11.90 4.65
C THR A 48 2.03 12.90 4.93
N ARG A 49 3.11 12.47 5.57
CA ARG A 49 4.32 13.29 5.73
C ARG A 49 4.89 13.67 4.36
N PRO A 50 5.34 14.93 4.15
CA PRO A 50 5.97 15.33 2.91
C PRO A 50 7.20 14.48 2.58
N LYS A 51 7.34 14.07 1.32
CA LYS A 51 8.46 13.27 0.82
C LYS A 51 8.89 13.74 -0.57
N PRO A 52 10.18 13.68 -0.93
CA PRO A 52 10.64 13.85 -2.31
C PRO A 52 9.83 12.97 -3.27
N GLU A 53 9.59 13.42 -4.51
CA GLU A 53 8.75 12.71 -5.49
C GLU A 53 9.23 11.29 -5.79
N ASP A 54 10.54 11.07 -5.75
CA ASP A 54 11.24 9.81 -6.02
C ASP A 54 11.34 8.87 -4.80
N ALA A 55 10.95 9.32 -3.61
CA ALA A 55 11.02 8.51 -2.40
C ALA A 55 9.85 7.52 -2.27
N ASP A 56 10.09 6.36 -1.67
CA ASP A 56 9.01 5.44 -1.32
C ASP A 56 8.15 6.01 -0.17
N ILE A 57 6.83 5.89 -0.28
CA ILE A 57 5.90 6.19 0.80
C ILE A 57 5.91 5.03 1.80
N GLN A 58 6.24 5.30 3.06
CA GLN A 58 6.30 4.34 4.15
C GLN A 58 4.92 4.24 4.83
N ILE A 59 4.10 3.27 4.43
CA ILE A 59 2.75 3.11 4.99
C ILE A 59 2.80 2.21 6.22
N MET A 60 2.43 2.76 7.38
CA MET A 60 2.26 2.03 8.64
C MET A 60 0.93 1.27 8.66
N GLN A 61 1.02 -0.05 8.66
CA GLN A 61 -0.07 -1.02 8.69
C GLN A 61 -0.04 -1.86 9.99
N PRO A 62 -1.08 -2.65 10.32
CA PRO A 62 -1.07 -3.38 11.60
C PRO A 62 0.07 -4.40 11.75
N SER A 63 0.61 -4.89 10.63
CA SER A 63 1.72 -5.88 10.62
C SER A 63 3.11 -5.26 10.41
N GLY A 64 3.26 -3.93 10.45
CA GLY A 64 4.55 -3.26 10.24
C GLY A 64 4.46 -2.07 9.29
N ILE A 65 5.54 -1.82 8.55
CA ILE A 65 5.62 -0.76 7.54
C ILE A 65 5.76 -1.41 6.16
N ILE A 66 5.04 -0.89 5.17
CA ILE A 66 5.20 -1.27 3.76
C ILE A 66 5.73 -0.07 2.96
N PRO A 67 6.93 -0.17 2.37
CA PRO A 67 7.42 0.79 1.39
C PRO A 67 6.63 0.62 0.09
N VAL A 68 6.16 1.74 -0.46
CA VAL A 68 5.46 1.76 -1.75
C VAL A 68 6.10 2.81 -2.65
N ALA A 69 6.70 2.34 -3.74
CA ALA A 69 7.20 3.21 -4.80
C ALA A 69 6.00 3.71 -5.63
N CYS A 70 5.95 5.00 -5.93
CA CYS A 70 4.93 5.54 -6.82
C CYS A 70 5.36 6.86 -7.46
N THR A 71 5.22 6.93 -8.78
CA THR A 71 5.44 8.13 -9.58
C THR A 71 4.09 8.64 -10.07
N VAL A 72 3.76 9.88 -9.71
CA VAL A 72 2.53 10.56 -10.13
C VAL A 72 2.90 11.94 -10.65
N THR A 73 2.48 12.27 -11.86
CA THR A 73 2.75 13.55 -12.52
C THR A 73 1.45 14.33 -12.71
N LYS A 74 1.57 15.66 -12.78
CA LYS A 74 0.44 16.57 -13.05
C LYS A 74 0.59 17.14 -14.45
N SER A 75 -0.32 16.78 -15.35
CA SER A 75 -0.43 17.35 -16.70
C SER A 75 -1.51 18.45 -16.75
N ALA A 76 -1.71 19.05 -17.92
CA ALA A 76 -2.79 20.02 -18.14
C ALA A 76 -4.19 19.37 -18.02
N GLU A 77 -4.30 18.07 -18.32
CA GLU A 77 -5.53 17.28 -18.31
C GLU A 77 -5.84 16.69 -16.92
N GLY A 78 -4.88 16.69 -16.00
CA GLY A 78 -5.06 16.22 -14.64
C GLY A 78 -3.86 15.44 -14.09
N TRP A 79 -4.11 14.62 -13.08
CA TRP A 79 -3.09 13.77 -12.47
C TRP A 79 -2.97 12.43 -13.20
N ILE A 80 -1.73 11.99 -13.43
CA ILE A 80 -1.40 10.73 -14.09
C ILE A 80 -0.54 9.90 -13.12
N ALA A 81 -0.99 8.71 -12.76
CA ALA A 81 -0.20 7.75 -12.00
C ALA A 81 0.60 6.88 -12.98
N GLU A 82 1.86 7.24 -13.22
CA GLU A 82 2.71 6.59 -14.22
C GLU A 82 3.16 5.20 -13.76
N GLN A 83 3.49 5.08 -12.48
CA GLN A 83 3.99 3.84 -11.92
C GLN A 83 3.63 3.74 -10.44
N ALA A 84 3.31 2.53 -10.00
CA ALA A 84 3.23 2.18 -8.59
C ALA A 84 3.79 0.77 -8.40
N GLY A 85 4.57 0.55 -7.35
CA GLY A 85 5.31 -0.69 -7.15
C GLY A 85 5.57 -0.98 -5.68
N VAL A 86 5.80 -2.26 -5.41
CA VAL A 86 6.18 -2.76 -4.08
C VAL A 86 7.16 -3.91 -4.22
N TYR A 87 7.90 -4.14 -3.15
CA TYR A 87 8.69 -5.36 -3.00
C TYR A 87 7.85 -6.46 -2.36
N ARG A 88 7.86 -7.65 -2.98
CA ARG A 88 7.14 -8.84 -2.50
C ARG A 88 8.03 -10.07 -2.58
N THR A 89 7.77 -11.02 -1.69
CA THR A 89 8.36 -12.35 -1.72
C THR A 89 7.31 -13.36 -2.17
N GLN A 90 7.77 -14.45 -2.78
CA GLN A 90 6.92 -15.58 -3.15
C GLN A 90 7.63 -16.89 -2.85
N ARG A 91 6.87 -17.93 -2.52
CA ARG A 91 7.36 -19.29 -2.29
C ARG A 91 6.30 -20.29 -2.77
N ARG A 92 6.70 -21.29 -3.56
CA ARG A 92 5.80 -22.41 -3.92
C ARG A 92 5.50 -23.23 -2.66
N LEU A 93 4.22 -23.37 -2.31
CA LEU A 93 3.79 -24.11 -1.12
C LEU A 93 3.40 -25.56 -1.43
N PHE A 94 2.84 -25.80 -2.61
CA PHE A 94 2.37 -27.12 -3.02
C PHE A 94 2.47 -27.29 -4.54
N GLU A 95 2.74 -28.52 -4.98
CA GLU A 95 2.69 -28.97 -6.37
C GLU A 95 2.09 -30.37 -6.39
N GLY A 96 0.96 -30.55 -7.09
CA GLY A 96 0.20 -31.80 -7.07
C GLY A 96 -1.26 -31.60 -7.46
N ARG A 97 -2.15 -32.48 -6.97
CA ARG A 97 -3.58 -32.47 -7.28
C ARG A 97 -4.39 -32.12 -6.03
N VAL A 98 -5.34 -31.20 -6.17
CA VAL A 98 -6.41 -30.98 -5.19
C VAL A 98 -7.57 -31.89 -5.57
N LEU A 99 -8.00 -32.77 -4.68
CA LEU A 99 -9.12 -33.69 -4.91
C LEU A 99 -10.44 -33.05 -4.42
N ILE A 100 -11.54 -33.38 -5.09
CA ILE A 100 -12.90 -32.95 -4.73
C ILE A 100 -13.83 -34.17 -4.58
N PRO A 101 -14.96 -34.05 -3.86
CA PRO A 101 -15.94 -35.14 -3.75
C PRO A 101 -16.49 -35.56 -5.12
N GLY A 102 -16.60 -36.88 -5.34
CA GLY A 102 -17.26 -37.45 -6.50
C GLY A 102 -18.74 -37.61 -6.22
N SER A 103 -19.51 -36.55 -6.48
CA SER A 103 -20.95 -36.39 -6.18
C SER A 103 -21.36 -36.43 -4.70
#